data_AF-G5QL95-F1
#
_entry.id   AF-G5QL95-F1
#
_cell.length_a   1.000
_cell.length_b   1.000
_cell.length_c   1.000
_cell.angle_alpha   90.00
_cell.angle_beta   90.00
_cell.angle_gamma   90.00
#
_symmetry.space_group_name_H-M   'P 1'
#
loop_
_entity.id
_entity.type
_entity.pdbx_description
1 polymer ?
#
loop_
_entity_poly.entity_id
_entity_poly.type
_entity_poly.pdbx_seq_one_letter_code
_entity_poly.pdbx_strand_id
1 'polypeptide(L)' 'IFAFRISIAIYRFIWLRETVLSVEMLEDKHIQHHTLTEAILAREAARASELMRQHLLTPIPIIRQAMAGKM' A
#
# COMPACT_ATOMS: atom_id res chain seq x y z
N ILE A 1 -13.40 2.19 -33.38
CA ILE A 1 -14.31 2.06 -32.21
C ILE A 1 -14.23 0.62 -31.74
N PHE A 2 -13.23 0.22 -30.93
CA PHE A 2 -13.22 -1.03 -30.14
C PHE A 2 -11.90 -1.11 -29.36
N ALA A 3 -11.85 -0.48 -28.20
CA ALA A 3 -10.92 -0.79 -27.10
C ALA A 3 -11.18 0.22 -25.99
N PHE A 4 -12.07 -0.08 -25.04
CA PHE A 4 -11.97 0.37 -23.66
C PHE A 4 -13.17 -0.20 -22.88
N ARG A 5 -13.02 -1.41 -22.35
CA ARG A 5 -13.81 -1.85 -21.20
C ARG A 5 -12.86 -2.48 -20.19
N ILE A 6 -11.82 -1.74 -19.84
CA ILE A 6 -11.04 -2.07 -18.66
C ILE A 6 -11.98 -1.82 -17.48
N SER A 7 -12.28 -2.84 -16.69
CA SER A 7 -13.10 -2.65 -15.48
C SER A 7 -12.34 -1.73 -14.52
N ILE A 8 -13.06 -0.93 -13.74
CA ILE A 8 -12.49 -0.05 -12.72
C ILE A 8 -11.51 -0.81 -11.80
N ALA A 9 -11.80 -2.09 -11.51
CA ALA A 9 -10.94 -2.95 -10.71
C ALA A 9 -9.60 -3.25 -11.39
N ILE A 10 -9.59 -3.54 -12.71
CA ILE A 10 -8.35 -3.81 -13.47
C ILE A 10 -7.55 -2.50 -13.63
N TYR A 11 -8.22 -1.38 -13.91
CA TYR A 11 -7.54 -0.09 -14.01
C TYR A 11 -6.90 0.32 -12.67
N ARG A 12 -7.61 0.12 -11.56
CA ARG A 12 -7.10 0.33 -10.21
C ARG A 12 -5.94 -0.61 -9.89
N PHE A 13 -6.02 -1.88 -10.25
CA PHE A 13 -4.94 -2.84 -10.03
C PHE A 13 -3.67 -2.45 -10.80
N ILE A 14 -3.80 -2.10 -12.08
CA ILE A 14 -2.66 -1.66 -12.91
C ILE A 14 -2.06 -0.38 -12.33
N TRP A 15 -2.88 0.63 -12.02
CA TRP A 15 -2.39 1.87 -11.42
C TRP A 15 -1.69 1.62 -10.08
N LEU A 16 -2.27 0.80 -9.19
CA LEU A 16 -1.63 0.45 -7.92
C LEU A 16 -0.33 -0.31 -8.13
N ARG A 17 -0.28 -1.22 -9.11
CA ARG A 17 0.93 -1.97 -9.44
C ARG A 17 2.06 -1.06 -9.90
N GLU A 18 1.76 -0.19 -10.86
CA GLU A 18 2.74 0.71 -11.45
C GLU A 18 3.19 1.79 -10.45
N THR A 19 2.32 2.21 -9.52
CA THR A 19 2.59 3.37 -8.65
C THR A 19 2.91 3.05 -7.19
N VAL A 20 2.37 1.99 -6.59
CA VAL A 20 2.46 1.74 -5.13
C VAL A 20 2.72 0.27 -4.76
N LEU A 21 3.03 -0.60 -5.72
CA LEU A 21 3.32 -2.02 -5.48
C LEU A 21 4.52 -2.51 -6.31
N SER A 22 5.67 -1.83 -6.21
CA SER A 22 6.94 -2.44 -6.62
C SER A 22 7.20 -3.71 -5.80
N VAL A 23 8.08 -4.61 -6.27
CA VAL A 23 8.43 -5.84 -5.54
C VAL A 23 8.98 -5.52 -4.14
N GLU A 24 9.90 -4.56 -4.06
CA GLU A 24 10.46 -4.05 -2.80
C GLU A 24 9.37 -3.51 -1.87
N MET A 25 8.42 -2.74 -2.39
CA MET A 25 7.30 -2.23 -1.60
C MET A 25 6.34 -3.32 -1.11
N LEU A 26 6.17 -4.39 -1.88
CA LEU A 26 5.36 -5.55 -1.48
C LEU A 26 6.04 -6.32 -0.34
N GLU A 27 7.36 -6.50 -0.40
CA GLU A 27 8.15 -7.11 0.67
C GLU A 27 8.09 -6.26 1.95
N ASP A 28 8.26 -4.94 1.84
CA ASP A 28 8.11 -4.02 2.97
C ASP A 28 6.70 -4.07 3.58
N LYS A 29 5.66 -4.17 2.74
CA LYS A 29 4.28 -4.34 3.23
C LYS A 29 4.12 -5.66 3.97
N HIS A 30 4.70 -6.75 3.46
CA HIS A 30 4.66 -8.04 4.14
C HIS A 30 5.30 -7.97 5.53
N ILE A 31 6.47 -7.31 5.66
CA ILE A 31 7.14 -7.11 6.95
C ILE A 31 6.25 -6.28 7.89
N GLN A 32 5.71 -5.15 7.41
CA GLN A 32 4.82 -4.28 8.20
C GLN A 32 3.58 -5.02 8.69
N HIS A 33 2.95 -5.84 7.83
CA HIS A 33 1.79 -6.64 8.19
C HIS A 33 2.14 -7.73 9.20
N HIS A 34 3.30 -8.39 9.06
CA HIS A 34 3.75 -9.38 10.03
C HIS A 34 3.93 -8.76 11.42
N THR A 35 4.69 -7.66 11.52
CA THR A 35 4.94 -6.97 12.79
C THR A 35 3.65 -6.47 13.45
N LEU A 36 2.70 -5.95 12.65
CA LEU A 36 1.40 -5.54 13.16
C LEU A 36 0.59 -6.75 13.69
N THR A 37 0.62 -7.87 12.98
CA THR A 37 -0.07 -9.11 13.39
C THR A 37 0.49 -9.61 14.71
N GLU A 38 1.81 -9.60 14.89
CA GLU A 38 2.47 -9.96 16.16
C GLU A 38 2.00 -9.08 17.31
N ALA A 39 1.97 -7.75 17.13
CA ALA A 39 1.51 -6.82 18.15
C ALA A 39 0.03 -7.01 18.52
N ILE A 40 -0.82 -7.31 17.54
CA ILE A 40 -2.25 -7.62 17.76
C ILE A 40 -2.42 -8.92 18.55
N LEU A 41 -1.69 -9.98 18.16
CA LEU A 41 -1.75 -11.28 18.84
C LEU A 41 -1.21 -11.19 20.28
N ALA A 42 -0.21 -10.35 20.52
CA ALA A 42 0.31 -10.03 21.85
C ALA A 42 -0.62 -9.10 22.67
N ARG A 43 -1.73 -8.62 22.09
CA ARG A 43 -2.69 -7.67 22.69
C ARG A 43 -2.05 -6.33 23.09
N GLU A 44 -0.99 -5.92 22.41
CA GLU A 44 -0.29 -4.65 22.64
C GLU A 44 -1.02 -3.49 21.94
N ALA A 45 -2.19 -3.11 22.44
CA ALA A 45 -3.10 -2.18 21.77
C ALA A 45 -2.44 -0.86 21.33
N ALA A 46 -1.70 -0.20 22.22
CA ALA A 46 -1.03 1.07 21.90
C ALA A 46 0.00 0.92 20.76
N ARG A 47 0.79 -0.16 20.79
CA ARG A 47 1.79 -0.46 19.76
C ARG A 47 1.12 -0.82 18.44
N ALA A 48 0.08 -1.65 18.46
CA ALA A 48 -0.68 -2.01 17.26
C ALA A 48 -1.33 -0.78 16.62
N SER A 49 -1.88 0.14 17.41
CA SER A 49 -2.44 1.40 16.91
C SER A 49 -1.37 2.27 16.24
N GLU A 50 -0.19 2.40 16.83
CA GLU A 50 0.89 3.20 16.23
C GLU A 50 1.43 2.55 14.95
N LEU A 51 1.65 1.22 14.94
CA LEU A 51 2.07 0.48 13.76
C LEU A 51 1.05 0.60 12.62
N MET A 52 -0.25 0.53 12.93
CA MET A 52 -1.32 0.73 11.95
C MET A 52 -1.31 2.16 11.40
N ARG A 53 -1.18 3.17 12.26
CA ARG A 53 -1.09 4.57 11.84
C ARG A 53 0.08 4.77 10.89
N GLN A 54 1.26 4.25 11.22
CA GLN A 54 2.44 4.33 10.35
C GLN A 54 2.20 3.63 9.00
N HIS A 55 1.67 2.40 9.02
CA HIS A 55 1.36 1.62 7.82
C HIS A 55 0.43 2.35 6.85
N LEU A 56 -0.60 3.04 7.37
CA LEU A 56 -1.55 3.82 6.55
C LEU A 56 -0.91 5.05 5.90
N LEU A 57 0.17 5.58 6.48
CA LEU A 57 0.85 6.77 5.97
C LEU A 57 1.95 6.44 4.94
N THR A 58 2.53 5.24 4.97
CA THR A 58 3.61 4.81 4.06
C THR A 58 3.30 5.02 2.57
N PRO A 59 2.06 4.83 2.07
CA PRO A 59 1.76 5.09 0.66
C PRO A 59 1.69 6.58 0.27
N ILE A 60 1.52 7.50 1.23
CA ILE A 60 1.26 8.92 0.93
C ILE A 60 2.39 9.58 0.13
N PRO A 61 3.68 9.46 0.51
CA PRO A 61 4.77 10.05 -0.26
C PRO A 61 4.82 9.57 -1.71
N ILE A 62 4.48 8.31 -1.93
CA ILE A 62 4.55 7.63 -3.23
C ILE A 62 3.40 8.08 -4.11
N ILE A 63 2.18 8.13 -3.56
CA ILE A 63 1.02 8.72 -4.23
C ILE A 63 1.31 10.18 -4.60
N ARG A 64 1.97 10.95 -3.72
CA ARG A 64 2.35 12.34 -4.02
C ARG A 64 3.35 12.44 -5.17
N GLN A 65 4.32 11.54 -5.27
CA GLN A 65 5.27 11.48 -6.39
C GLN A 65 4.58 11.10 -7.70
N ALA A 66 3.71 10.09 -7.65
CA ALA A 66 2.89 9.66 -8.78
C ALA A 66 2.01 10.80 -9.32
N MET A 67 1.30 11.49 -8.42
CA MET A 67 0.45 12.63 -8.75
C MET A 67 1.25 13.82 -9.31
N ALA A 68 2.51 13.99 -8.90
CA ALA A 68 3.39 15.03 -9.41
C ALA A 68 4.02 14.69 -10.77
N GLY A 69 3.76 13.48 -11.31
CA GLY A 69 4.38 13.00 -12.55
C GLY A 69 5.89 12.76 -12.43
N LYS A 70 6.38 12.48 -11.21
CA LYS A 70 7.81 12.35 -10.88
C LYS A 70 8.23 10.91 -10.57
N MET A 71 7.47 9.93 -11.04
CA MET A 71 7.86 8.52 -10.98
C MET A 71 8.73 8.14 -12.17
#